data_AF-A0AAW9RDP9-F1
#
_entry.id   AF-A0AAW9RDP9-F1
#
_cell.length_a   1.000
_cell.length_b   1.000
_cell.length_c   1.000
_cell.angle_alpha   90.00
_cell.angle_beta   90.00
_cell.angle_gamma   90.00
#
_symmetry.space_group_name_H-M   'P 1'
#
loop_
_entity.id
_entity.type
_entity.pdbx_description
1 polymer ?
#
loop_
_entity_poly.entity_id
_entity_poly.type
_entity_poly.pdbx_seq_one_letter_code
_entity_poly.pdbx_strand_id
1 'polypeptide(L)'
;MKPIQLIQPFAISALLALGTAYAGPSDEASTEVADAVEAVESAPVDAAAVDAASPSEQAVSRFSEGMQIPVDGSSLEAFEKSLEAIGEQATKAEFTTLNNAIDYLMIYDLAAKRNREKLASNLDGLTGEQIVDKVQWRKGKKY
;
A
#
# COMPACT_ATOMS: atom_id res chain seq x y z
N MET A 1 32.66 -42.53 -12.85
CA MET A 1 31.28 -42.65 -13.35
C MET A 1 30.34 -42.43 -12.17
N LYS A 2 29.56 -41.34 -12.18
CA LYS A 2 28.58 -41.00 -11.13
C LYS A 2 27.20 -41.54 -11.56
N PRO A 3 26.47 -42.31 -10.74
CA PRO A 3 25.12 -42.72 -11.11
C PRO A 3 24.14 -41.55 -10.89
N ILE A 4 23.40 -41.29 -11.96
CA ILE A 4 22.26 -40.36 -12.05
C ILE A 4 21.14 -40.91 -11.17
N GLN A 5 20.69 -40.13 -10.19
CA GLN A 5 19.53 -40.50 -9.37
C GLN A 5 18.23 -40.14 -10.09
N LEU A 6 17.43 -41.17 -10.21
CA LEU A 6 16.12 -41.30 -10.82
C LEU A 6 15.06 -40.65 -9.90
N ILE A 7 14.42 -39.57 -10.34
CA ILE A 7 13.26 -38.98 -9.64
C ILE A 7 12.00 -39.41 -10.40
N GLN A 8 11.25 -40.34 -9.80
CA GLN A 8 9.93 -40.78 -10.27
C GLN A 8 8.82 -40.00 -9.53
N PRO A 9 7.61 -39.85 -10.12
CA PRO A 9 6.55 -38.97 -9.63
C PRO A 9 5.55 -39.69 -8.71
N PHE A 10 5.21 -39.07 -7.57
CA PHE A 10 4.11 -39.47 -6.69
C PHE A 10 3.67 -38.23 -5.91
N ALA A 11 2.42 -37.93 -5.60
CA ALA A 11 1.10 -38.39 -6.00
C ALA A 11 0.14 -37.29 -5.51
N ILE A 12 -0.89 -36.95 -6.29
CA ILE A 12 -1.93 -36.01 -5.87
C ILE A 12 -2.86 -36.74 -4.90
N SER A 13 -2.88 -36.34 -3.63
CA SER A 13 -3.89 -36.77 -2.67
C SER A 13 -4.88 -35.64 -2.42
N ALA A 14 -6.03 -35.74 -3.08
CA ALA A 14 -7.25 -35.08 -2.65
C ALA A 14 -7.78 -35.80 -1.40
N LEU A 15 -8.07 -35.05 -0.33
CA LEU A 15 -8.83 -35.54 0.81
C LEU A 15 -10.09 -34.68 1.02
N LEU A 16 -11.20 -35.39 1.04
CA LEU A 16 -12.60 -35.00 1.15
C LEU A 16 -13.03 -34.91 2.64
N ALA A 17 -14.08 -34.11 2.93
CA ALA A 17 -15.12 -34.30 3.98
C ALA A 17 -15.38 -33.01 4.81
N LEU A 18 -16.56 -32.69 5.35
CA LEU A 18 -17.98 -33.06 5.20
C LEU A 18 -18.71 -32.08 6.16
N GLY A 19 -19.89 -31.58 5.80
CA GLY A 19 -20.58 -30.51 6.53
C GLY A 19 -21.19 -30.88 7.89
N THR A 20 -21.61 -29.84 8.63
CA THR A 20 -22.64 -29.90 9.66
C THR A 20 -23.53 -28.65 9.56
N ALA A 21 -24.83 -28.89 9.44
CA ALA A 21 -25.88 -27.89 9.46
C ALA A 21 -26.07 -27.32 10.88
N TYR A 22 -26.32 -26.01 11.00
CA TYR A 22 -26.73 -25.36 12.24
C TYR A 22 -28.11 -24.73 12.04
N ALA A 23 -29.09 -25.22 12.80
CA ALA A 23 -30.47 -24.72 12.89
C ALA A 23 -30.58 -23.70 14.03
N GLY A 24 -31.39 -22.65 13.83
CA GLY A 24 -31.53 -21.45 14.69
C GLY A 24 -32.16 -21.66 16.08
N PRO A 25 -32.49 -20.57 16.80
CA PRO A 25 -33.80 -19.93 16.56
C PRO A 25 -33.84 -18.38 16.70
N SER A 26 -34.99 -17.83 16.29
CA SER A 26 -35.46 -16.44 16.30
C SER A 26 -35.47 -15.75 17.69
N ASP A 27 -35.29 -14.42 17.72
CA ASP A 27 -36.22 -13.46 18.37
C ASP A 27 -35.86 -12.00 18.04
N GLU A 28 -36.87 -11.13 18.03
CA GLU A 28 -36.84 -9.71 17.66
C GLU A 28 -36.39 -8.80 18.83
N ALA A 29 -35.80 -7.63 18.56
CA ALA A 29 -36.05 -6.40 19.34
C ALA A 29 -35.23 -5.20 18.82
N SER A 30 -35.94 -4.15 18.41
CA SER A 30 -35.48 -2.77 18.28
C SER A 30 -34.91 -2.21 19.60
N THR A 31 -33.94 -1.30 19.52
CA THR A 31 -33.89 -0.09 20.39
C THR A 31 -32.81 0.90 19.91
N GLU A 32 -33.23 2.15 19.72
CA GLU A 32 -32.40 3.35 19.58
C GLU A 32 -31.61 3.66 20.86
N VAL A 33 -30.43 4.28 20.72
CA VAL A 33 -29.86 5.30 21.62
C VAL A 33 -28.67 5.96 20.88
N ALA A 34 -28.82 7.20 20.41
CA ALA A 34 -28.59 8.45 21.14
C ALA A 34 -27.10 8.84 21.26
N ASP A 35 -26.74 9.82 20.43
CA ASP A 35 -25.99 11.04 20.77
C ASP A 35 -25.27 11.09 22.13
N ALA A 36 -23.95 11.26 22.08
CA ALA A 36 -23.20 11.92 23.15
C ALA A 36 -21.87 12.46 22.60
N VAL A 37 -21.89 13.75 22.32
CA VAL A 37 -20.71 14.63 22.20
C VAL A 37 -20.23 15.03 23.59
N GLU A 38 -18.96 14.82 23.91
CA GLU A 38 -18.27 15.48 25.04
C GLU A 38 -16.76 15.41 24.75
N ALA A 39 -16.14 16.45 24.22
CA ALA A 39 -15.63 17.61 24.95
C ALA A 39 -14.74 17.21 26.14
N VAL A 40 -13.43 17.10 25.90
CA VAL A 40 -12.44 17.41 26.95
C VAL A 40 -11.64 18.62 26.51
N GLU A 41 -11.94 19.65 27.27
CA GLU A 41 -11.43 21.00 27.41
C GLU A 41 -9.90 21.09 27.59
N SER A 42 -9.38 22.22 27.11
CA SER A 42 -8.01 22.72 27.17
C SER A 42 -7.52 22.92 28.62
N ALA A 43 -6.23 22.79 28.95
CA ALA A 43 -5.18 23.82 28.84
C ALA A 43 -4.01 23.45 29.80
N PRO A 44 -3.01 24.30 30.07
CA PRO A 44 -2.00 24.87 29.17
C PRO A 44 -0.57 24.50 29.64
N VAL A 45 0.44 24.52 28.76
CA VAL A 45 1.82 24.80 29.21
C VAL A 45 2.42 25.92 28.39
N ASP A 46 2.70 26.95 29.16
CA ASP A 46 3.23 28.25 28.84
C ASP A 46 4.61 28.18 28.16
N ALA A 47 4.77 29.11 27.21
CA ALA A 47 5.99 29.74 26.74
C ALA A 47 7.36 29.22 27.22
N ALA A 48 8.17 28.77 26.25
CA ALA A 48 9.60 29.10 26.27
C ALA A 48 10.10 29.26 24.82
N ALA A 49 10.31 30.51 24.45
CA ALA A 49 10.93 30.91 23.20
C ALA A 49 12.37 30.39 23.09
N VAL A 50 12.68 29.74 21.98
CA VAL A 50 13.98 29.66 21.30
C VAL A 50 13.63 29.21 19.88
N ASP A 51 14.22 29.63 18.79
CA ASP A 51 15.27 30.55 18.43
C ASP A 51 15.10 30.63 16.91
N ALA A 52 15.24 31.81 16.33
CA ALA A 52 15.06 32.02 14.90
C ALA A 52 16.24 31.40 14.13
N ALA A 53 16.24 30.09 13.97
CA ALA A 53 17.15 29.38 13.09
C ALA A 53 16.35 28.89 11.87
N SER A 54 16.68 29.44 10.70
CA SER A 54 16.10 29.10 9.40
C SER A 54 15.90 27.59 9.23
N PRO A 55 14.67 27.10 8.97
CA PRO A 55 14.49 25.73 8.56
C PRO A 55 14.94 25.64 7.10
N SER A 56 16.12 25.09 6.85
CA SER A 56 16.27 24.25 5.67
C SER A 56 15.31 23.09 5.90
N GLU A 57 14.10 23.22 5.35
CA GLU A 57 12.99 22.29 5.51
C GLU A 57 13.43 20.89 5.04
N GLN A 58 13.95 20.09 5.97
CA GLN A 58 13.81 18.65 5.92
C GLN A 58 12.31 18.41 6.07
N ALA A 59 11.59 18.47 4.94
CA ALA A 59 10.22 18.02 4.86
C ALA A 59 10.23 16.58 5.36
N VAL A 60 9.77 16.39 6.59
CA VAL A 60 9.60 15.06 7.16
C VAL A 60 8.62 14.32 6.25
N SER A 61 9.12 13.24 5.63
CA SER A 61 8.30 12.36 4.81
C SER A 61 7.05 11.96 5.59
N ARG A 62 5.89 12.03 4.94
CA ARG A 62 4.62 11.60 5.52
C ARG A 62 4.46 10.07 5.52
N PHE A 63 5.41 9.38 4.89
CA PHE A 63 5.46 7.93 4.77
C PHE A 63 6.70 7.34 5.45
N SER A 64 6.65 6.04 5.69
CA SER A 64 7.77 5.23 6.19
C SER A 64 9.00 5.25 5.26
N GLU A 65 10.15 4.83 5.80
CA GLU A 65 11.40 4.70 5.05
C GLU A 65 11.27 3.78 3.83
N GLY A 66 10.44 2.73 3.92
CA GLY A 66 10.17 1.83 2.80
C GLY A 66 9.61 2.55 1.58
N MET A 67 8.78 3.59 1.78
CA MET A 67 8.21 4.39 0.70
C MET A 67 9.20 5.37 0.07
N GLN A 68 10.38 5.54 0.68
CA GLN A 68 11.48 6.37 0.15
C GLN A 68 12.43 5.58 -0.75
N ILE A 69 12.28 4.26 -0.82
CA ILE A 69 13.08 3.44 -1.73
C ILE A 69 12.68 3.77 -3.17
N PRO A 70 13.64 4.09 -4.06
CA PRO A 70 13.34 4.33 -5.46
C PRO A 70 12.99 3.03 -6.17
N VAL A 71 12.05 3.13 -7.09
CA VAL A 71 11.60 2.03 -7.93
C VAL A 71 12.54 1.89 -9.14
N ASP A 72 12.88 0.65 -9.50
CA ASP A 72 13.74 0.34 -10.64
C ASP A 72 12.86 -0.02 -11.85
N GLY A 73 12.69 0.91 -12.79
CA GLY A 73 11.89 0.73 -13.99
C GLY A 73 12.68 0.26 -15.22
N SER A 74 13.93 -0.17 -15.05
CA SER A 74 14.80 -0.62 -16.15
C SER A 74 14.27 -1.86 -16.87
N SER A 75 13.49 -2.68 -16.17
CA SER A 75 12.76 -3.84 -16.70
C SER A 75 11.54 -4.14 -15.84
N LEU A 76 10.59 -4.93 -16.35
CA LEU A 76 9.43 -5.34 -15.57
C LEU A 76 9.83 -6.16 -14.33
N GLU A 77 10.80 -7.05 -14.46
CA GLU A 77 11.28 -7.88 -13.34
C GLU A 77 11.96 -7.03 -12.26
N ALA A 78 12.79 -6.05 -12.66
CA ALA A 78 13.43 -5.14 -11.72
C ALA A 78 12.40 -4.27 -10.99
N PHE A 79 11.37 -3.83 -11.72
CA PHE A 79 10.27 -3.06 -11.16
C PHE A 79 9.51 -3.85 -10.10
N GLU A 80 9.14 -5.09 -10.40
CA GLU A 80 8.46 -5.96 -9.44
C GLU A 80 9.32 -6.26 -8.21
N LYS A 81 10.61 -6.56 -8.39
CA LYS A 81 11.54 -6.73 -7.26
C LYS A 81 11.69 -5.48 -6.40
N SER A 82 11.74 -4.29 -7.01
CA SER A 82 11.81 -3.05 -6.25
C SER A 82 10.52 -2.77 -5.46
N LEU A 83 9.35 -3.13 -6.01
CA LEU A 83 8.09 -3.07 -5.28
C LEU A 83 8.02 -4.07 -4.13
N GLU A 84 8.54 -5.29 -4.31
CA GLU A 84 8.67 -6.27 -3.22
C GLU A 84 9.53 -5.71 -2.09
N ALA A 85 10.70 -5.13 -2.41
CA ALA A 85 11.59 -4.51 -1.41
C ALA A 85 10.93 -3.34 -0.67
N ILE A 86 10.13 -2.52 -1.37
CA ILE A 86 9.28 -1.49 -0.75
C ILE A 86 8.26 -2.14 0.19
N GLY A 87 7.59 -3.20 -0.25
CA GLY A 87 6.57 -3.91 0.54
C GLY A 87 7.10 -4.56 1.82
N GLU A 88 8.37 -4.95 1.86
CA GLU A 88 9.02 -5.48 3.06
C GLU A 88 9.27 -4.42 4.14
N GLN A 89 9.46 -3.16 3.74
CA GLN A 89 9.85 -2.06 4.62
C GLN A 89 8.72 -1.04 4.87
N ALA A 90 7.72 -1.01 3.99
CA ALA A 90 6.54 -0.18 4.13
C ALA A 90 5.49 -0.85 5.02
N THR A 91 4.62 -0.04 5.62
CA THR A 91 3.43 -0.60 6.28
C THR A 91 2.44 -1.15 5.25
N LYS A 92 1.59 -2.09 5.67
CA LYS A 92 0.54 -2.67 4.80
C LYS A 92 -0.36 -1.61 4.16
N ALA A 93 -0.71 -0.55 4.91
CA ALA A 93 -1.58 0.52 4.42
C ALA A 93 -0.89 1.36 3.32
N GLU A 94 0.39 1.66 3.50
CA GLU A 94 1.19 2.41 2.52
C GLU A 94 1.41 1.61 1.26
N PHE A 95 1.78 0.33 1.38
CA PHE A 95 1.96 -0.55 0.23
C PHE A 95 0.67 -0.76 -0.56
N THR A 96 -0.48 -0.83 0.14
CA THR A 96 -1.80 -0.86 -0.51
C THR A 96 -2.08 0.44 -1.26
N THR A 97 -1.71 1.58 -0.66
CA THR A 97 -1.88 2.90 -1.29
C THR A 97 -1.01 3.04 -2.54
N LEU A 98 0.23 2.56 -2.50
CA LEU A 98 1.14 2.51 -3.64
C LEU A 98 0.58 1.65 -4.79
N ASN A 99 0.12 0.43 -4.49
CA ASN A 99 -0.48 -0.45 -5.50
C ASN A 99 -1.70 0.19 -6.16
N ASN A 100 -2.60 0.79 -5.37
CA ASN A 100 -3.75 1.52 -5.89
C ASN A 100 -3.34 2.70 -6.80
N ALA A 101 -2.24 3.38 -6.50
CA ALA A 101 -1.70 4.45 -7.33
C ALA A 101 -1.16 3.90 -8.66
N ILE A 102 -0.42 2.79 -8.63
CA ILE A 102 0.10 2.12 -9.84
C ILE A 102 -1.05 1.65 -10.73
N ASP A 103 -2.08 1.03 -10.16
CA ASP A 103 -3.26 0.57 -10.91
C ASP A 103 -4.02 1.74 -11.53
N TYR A 104 -4.15 2.85 -10.80
CA TYR A 104 -4.72 4.07 -11.36
C TYR A 104 -3.90 4.57 -12.56
N LEU A 105 -2.57 4.61 -12.45
CA LEU A 105 -1.71 5.04 -13.54
C LEU A 105 -1.77 4.08 -14.74
N MET A 106 -1.96 2.78 -14.51
CA MET A 106 -2.17 1.82 -15.60
C MET A 106 -3.37 2.21 -16.48
N ILE A 107 -4.44 2.71 -15.87
CA ILE A 107 -5.67 3.06 -16.56
C ILE A 107 -5.62 4.49 -17.14
N TYR A 108 -5.08 5.44 -16.38
CA TYR A 108 -5.20 6.88 -16.66
C TYR A 108 -3.91 7.54 -17.17
N ASP A 109 -2.76 6.87 -17.14
CA ASP A 109 -1.55 7.36 -17.80
C ASP A 109 -1.58 7.02 -19.29
N LEU A 110 -1.95 8.01 -20.11
CA LEU A 110 -2.02 7.89 -21.56
C LEU A 110 -0.66 7.60 -22.19
N ALA A 111 0.45 7.98 -21.53
CA ALA A 111 1.80 7.68 -22.02
C ALA A 111 2.11 6.17 -21.91
N ALA A 112 1.66 5.53 -20.82
CA ALA A 112 1.82 4.09 -20.61
C ALA A 112 0.95 3.25 -21.56
N LYS A 113 -0.19 3.77 -22.03
CA LYS A 113 -1.12 3.07 -22.95
C LYS A 113 -1.54 1.68 -22.43
N ARG A 114 -1.76 1.55 -21.11
CA ARG A 114 -2.07 0.28 -20.42
C ARG A 114 -0.99 -0.81 -20.59
N ASN A 115 0.23 -0.43 -20.95
CA ASN A 115 1.35 -1.35 -21.02
C ASN A 115 2.16 -1.21 -19.73
N ARG A 116 2.32 -2.33 -19.01
CA ARG A 116 2.98 -2.36 -17.70
C ARG A 116 4.49 -2.13 -17.77
N GLU A 117 5.16 -2.63 -18.79
CA GLU A 117 6.59 -2.34 -19.03
C GLU A 117 6.81 -0.85 -19.28
N LYS A 118 5.95 -0.22 -20.09
CA LYS A 118 6.04 1.23 -20.32
C LYS A 118 5.74 2.04 -19.07
N LEU A 119 4.77 1.59 -18.26
CA LEU A 119 4.50 2.23 -16.98
C LEU A 119 5.72 2.12 -16.05
N ALA A 120 6.33 0.94 -15.96
CA ALA A 120 7.54 0.73 -15.16
C ALA A 120 8.65 1.71 -15.57
N SER A 121 8.93 1.84 -16.88
CA SER A 121 9.92 2.81 -17.38
C SER A 121 9.52 4.27 -17.11
N ASN A 122 8.23 4.61 -17.13
CA ASN A 122 7.77 5.98 -16.79
C ASN A 122 7.90 6.32 -15.30
N LEU A 123 7.97 5.30 -14.43
CA LEU A 123 8.08 5.43 -12.99
C LEU A 123 9.51 5.17 -12.48
N ASP A 124 10.44 4.87 -13.39
CA ASP A 124 11.84 4.61 -13.07
C ASP A 124 12.46 5.77 -12.27
N GLY A 125 13.13 5.43 -11.17
CA GLY A 125 13.78 6.36 -10.27
C GLY A 125 12.85 7.16 -9.34
N LEU A 126 11.52 6.97 -9.44
CA LEU A 126 10.59 7.59 -8.48
C LEU A 126 10.47 6.76 -7.21
N THR A 127 10.30 7.44 -6.08
CA THR A 127 9.98 6.77 -4.81
C THR A 127 8.49 6.41 -4.73
N GLY A 128 8.14 5.46 -3.85
CA GLY A 128 6.75 5.11 -3.59
C GLY A 128 5.89 6.33 -3.21
N GLU A 129 6.42 7.23 -2.38
CA GLU A 129 5.77 8.50 -2.03
C GLU A 129 5.47 9.35 -3.28
N GLN A 130 6.48 9.57 -4.13
CA GLN A 130 6.33 10.39 -5.33
C GLN A 130 5.30 9.81 -6.31
N ILE A 131 5.22 8.49 -6.42
CA ILE A 131 4.21 7.80 -7.24
C ILE A 131 2.80 8.08 -6.69
N VAL A 132 2.62 7.97 -5.37
CA VAL A 132 1.33 8.25 -4.71
C VAL A 132 0.93 9.72 -4.89
N ASP A 133 1.86 10.65 -4.69
CA ASP A 133 1.62 12.09 -4.85
C ASP A 133 1.20 12.46 -6.27
N LYS A 134 1.84 11.84 -7.27
CA LYS A 134 1.49 12.00 -8.70
C LYS A 134 0.01 11.68 -8.97
N VAL A 135 -0.56 10.71 -8.25
CA VAL A 135 -1.96 10.30 -8.39
C VAL A 135 -2.89 11.16 -7.54
N GLN A 136 -2.52 11.48 -6.31
CA GLN A 136 -3.35 12.31 -5.41
C GLN A 136 -3.57 13.72 -5.99
N TRP A 137 -2.54 14.32 -6.60
CA TRP A 137 -2.67 15.60 -7.31
C TRP A 137 -3.73 15.57 -8.44
N ARG A 138 -3.84 14.43 -9.15
CA ARG A 138 -4.81 14.27 -10.24
C ARG A 138 -6.25 14.11 -9.74
N LYS A 139 -6.45 13.57 -8.53
CA LYS A 139 -7.80 13.44 -7.92
C LYS A 139 -8.32 14.74 -7.32
N GLY A 140 -7.43 15.66 -6.92
CA GLY A 140 -7.79 16.93 -6.26
C GLY A 140 -8.23 18.06 -7.19
N LYS A 141 -7.91 18.01 -8.50
CA LYS A 141 -8.41 18.99 -9.47
C LYS A 141 -9.88 18.71 -9.82
N LYS A 142 -10.80 19.31 -9.07
CA LYS A 142 -12.16 19.56 -9.56
C LYS A 142 -12.06 20.64 -10.64
N TYR A 143 -12.52 20.34 -11.85
CA TYR A 143 -12.76 21.33 -12.90
C TYR A 143 -14.07 22.07 -12.63
#